data_AF-A0A7C2ZVV1-F1
#
_entry.id   AF-A0A7C2ZVV1-F1
#
_cell.length_a   1.000
_cell.length_b   1.000
_cell.length_c   1.000
_cell.angle_alpha   90.00
_cell.angle_beta   90.00
_cell.angle_gamma   90.00
#
_symmetry.space_group_name_H-M   'P 1'
#
loop_
_entity.id
_entity.type
_entity.pdbx_description
1 polymer ?
#
loop_
_entity_poly.entity_id
_entity_poly.type
_entity_poly.pdbx_seq_one_letter_code
_entity_poly.pdbx_strand_id
1 'polypeptide(L)'
;MRLQVMAVCDKIEADEMGDQRGVGLPLNSIHFLSKKWGEGGGEVREAVLRVSHDGDVGMLCRLNFALGEKFAEAAMQMIEIAGLSMRQVHLIGSHGQTVRHLPSGGGTLQIGEPGVIAYRTGMPVVSHFRGKEIAAGGQGAPLVPMVKKP
;
A
#
# COMPACT_ATOMS: atom_id res chain seq x y z
N MET A 1 2.99 1.63 -15.73
CA MET A 1 2.95 1.51 -14.25
C MET A 1 1.48 1.39 -13.84
N ARG A 2 1.10 0.38 -13.04
CA ARG A 2 -0.27 0.22 -12.49
C ARG A 2 -0.19 0.57 -11.00
N LEU A 3 -1.19 1.27 -10.47
CA LEU A 3 -1.31 1.51 -9.03
C LEU A 3 -1.39 0.15 -8.33
N GLN A 4 -0.46 -0.13 -7.40
CA GLN A 4 -0.49 -1.38 -6.63
C GLN A 4 -1.51 -1.27 -5.51
N VAL A 5 -2.53 -2.13 -5.64
CA VAL A 5 -3.43 -2.71 -4.63
C VAL A 5 -3.54 -1.92 -3.34
N MET A 6 -4.67 -1.24 -3.21
CA MET A 6 -5.16 -0.82 -1.91
C MET A 6 -6.20 -1.84 -1.45
N ALA A 7 -5.92 -2.53 -0.35
CA ALA A 7 -6.91 -3.41 0.26
C ALA A 7 -7.81 -2.56 1.17
N VAL A 8 -9.11 -2.59 0.91
CA VAL A 8 -10.16 -2.03 1.75
C VAL A 8 -10.83 -3.21 2.43
N CYS A 9 -10.72 -3.30 3.76
CA CYS A 9 -11.36 -4.35 4.55
C CYS A 9 -12.60 -3.80 5.24
N ASP A 10 -13.77 -4.37 4.96
CA ASP A 10 -15.04 -3.94 5.57
C ASP A 10 -15.38 -4.71 6.87
N LYS A 11 -14.67 -5.80 7.16
CA LYS A 11 -14.86 -6.63 8.35
C LYS A 11 -13.55 -7.28 8.76
N ILE A 12 -13.15 -7.04 10.01
CA ILE A 12 -12.29 -7.95 10.77
C ILE A 12 -13.21 -8.50 11.86
N GLU A 13 -13.73 -9.71 11.67
CA GLU A 13 -14.36 -10.43 12.77
C GLU A 13 -13.21 -10.96 13.65
N ALA A 14 -12.84 -10.17 14.65
CA ALA A 14 -11.99 -10.63 15.73
C ALA A 14 -12.87 -11.48 16.64
N ASP A 15 -12.87 -12.79 16.43
CA ASP A 15 -13.37 -13.70 17.45
C ASP A 15 -12.49 -13.48 18.69
N GLU A 16 -13.12 -13.29 19.86
CA GLU A 16 -12.46 -13.23 21.15
C GLU A 16 -11.83 -14.60 21.45
N MET A 17 -10.70 -14.91 20.81
CA MET A 17 -9.87 -16.05 21.16
C MET A 17 -8.48 -15.55 21.52
N GLY A 18 -8.20 -15.66 22.82
CA GLY A 18 -6.89 -15.45 23.39
C GLY A 18 -5.82 -16.21 22.61
N ASP A 19 -4.70 -15.52 22.37
CA ASP A 19 -3.39 -16.07 22.08
C ASP A 19 -3.38 -17.40 21.29
N GLN A 20 -3.41 -17.35 19.95
CA GLN A 20 -2.63 -18.26 19.08
C GLN A 20 -2.35 -17.61 17.70
N ARG A 21 -1.12 -17.13 17.52
CA ARG A 21 -0.36 -17.08 16.25
C ARG A 21 -1.14 -16.94 14.92
N GLY A 22 -1.92 -15.88 14.71
CA GLY A 22 -2.20 -15.29 13.38
C GLY A 22 -2.61 -16.20 12.21
N VAL A 23 -3.11 -17.42 12.45
CA VAL A 23 -3.63 -18.32 11.42
C VAL A 23 -5.13 -18.42 11.59
N GLY A 24 -5.88 -17.93 10.59
CA GLY A 24 -7.31 -18.17 10.49
C GLY A 24 -8.23 -16.99 10.74
N LEU A 25 -7.80 -15.74 10.54
CA LEU A 25 -8.76 -14.64 10.39
C LEU A 25 -9.48 -14.83 9.05
N PRO A 26 -10.81 -15.04 9.01
CA PRO A 26 -11.56 -15.06 7.77
C PRO A 26 -11.56 -13.64 7.19
N LEU A 27 -10.58 -13.36 6.34
CA LEU A 27 -10.54 -12.12 5.57
C LEU A 27 -11.45 -12.30 4.35
N ASN A 28 -12.68 -11.78 4.46
CA ASN A 28 -13.49 -11.57 3.28
C ASN A 28 -12.90 -10.37 2.51
N SER A 29 -12.18 -10.65 1.42
CA SER A 29 -11.81 -9.57 0.50
C SER A 29 -13.07 -9.14 -0.23
N ILE A 30 -13.56 -7.95 0.10
CA ILE A 30 -14.84 -7.47 -0.42
C ILE A 30 -14.67 -6.99 -1.86
N HIS A 31 -13.58 -6.27 -2.13
CA HIS A 31 -13.30 -5.69 -3.44
C HIS A 31 -11.80 -5.63 -3.73
N PHE A 32 -11.42 -6.03 -4.94
CA PHE A 32 -10.09 -5.79 -5.51
C PHE A 32 -10.23 -4.91 -6.75
N LEU A 33 -9.73 -3.68 -6.68
CA LEU A 33 -9.78 -2.72 -7.77
C LEU A 33 -8.37 -2.27 -8.13
N SER A 34 -8.12 -2.15 -9.44
CA SER A 34 -6.84 -1.65 -9.98
C SER A 34 -7.14 -0.51 -10.93
N LYS A 35 -6.69 0.69 -10.57
CA LYS A 35 -6.81 1.88 -11.43
C LYS A 35 -5.50 2.15 -12.17
N LYS A 36 -5.60 2.51 -13.45
CA LYS A 36 -4.47 3.13 -14.16
C LYS A 36 -4.30 4.56 -13.62
N TRP A 37 -3.07 5.07 -13.67
CA TRP A 37 -2.85 6.49 -13.44
C TRP A 37 -3.71 7.32 -14.40
N GLY A 38 -4.39 8.34 -13.88
CA GLY A 38 -5.19 9.27 -14.67
C GLY A 38 -4.30 10.31 -15.37
N GLU A 39 -4.87 11.49 -15.62
CA GLU A 39 -4.11 12.65 -16.08
C GLU A 39 -2.92 12.95 -15.14
N GLY A 40 -1.77 13.32 -15.70
CA GLY A 40 -0.51 13.45 -14.95
C GLY A 40 0.21 12.12 -14.63
N GLY A 41 -0.35 10.98 -15.01
CA GLY A 41 0.28 9.66 -14.78
C GLY A 41 1.64 9.46 -15.44
N GLY A 42 1.87 10.13 -16.59
CA GLY A 42 3.17 10.17 -17.25
C GLY A 42 4.22 10.84 -16.39
N GLU A 43 3.91 12.01 -15.82
CA GLU A 43 4.82 12.77 -14.96
C GLU A 43 5.17 12.01 -13.68
N VAL A 44 4.18 11.36 -13.05
CA VAL A 44 4.42 10.52 -11.88
C VAL A 44 5.37 9.37 -12.21
N ARG A 45 5.18 8.73 -13.38
CA ARG A 45 6.06 7.65 -13.83
C ARG A 45 7.49 8.16 -14.04
N GLU A 46 7.66 9.27 -14.74
CA GLU A 46 8.98 9.85 -14.98
C GLU A 46 9.66 10.27 -13.68
N ALA A 47 8.92 10.83 -12.73
CA ALA A 47 9.44 11.18 -11.42
C ALA A 47 9.91 9.94 -10.64
N VAL A 48 9.12 8.86 -10.64
CA VAL A 48 9.49 7.58 -10.01
C VAL A 48 10.74 6.99 -10.66
N LEU A 49 10.81 6.98 -12.00
CA LEU A 49 12.00 6.50 -12.71
C LEU A 49 13.23 7.34 -12.35
N ARG A 50 13.08 8.67 -12.30
CA ARG A 50 14.19 9.55 -11.94
C ARG A 50 14.70 9.27 -10.53
N VAL A 51 13.84 9.20 -9.51
CA VAL A 51 14.30 8.90 -8.13
C VAL A 51 14.83 7.47 -7.94
N SER A 52 14.53 6.56 -8.87
CA SER A 52 15.05 5.18 -8.82
C SER A 52 16.49 5.07 -9.33
N HIS A 53 16.97 6.08 -10.07
CA HIS A 53 18.29 6.10 -10.69
C HIS A 53 19.12 7.34 -10.29
N ASP A 54 18.71 8.52 -10.75
CA ASP A 54 19.52 9.75 -10.74
C ASP A 54 18.93 10.88 -9.89
N GLY A 55 17.87 10.62 -9.13
CA GLY A 55 17.22 11.61 -8.28
C GLY A 55 17.96 11.84 -6.96
N ASP A 56 17.78 13.03 -6.38
CA ASP A 56 18.29 13.37 -5.05
C ASP A 56 17.26 13.08 -3.94
N VAL A 57 17.71 13.16 -2.70
CA VAL A 57 16.88 12.94 -1.50
C VAL A 57 15.75 13.98 -1.39
N GLY A 58 15.96 15.19 -1.90
CA GLY A 58 14.92 16.23 -1.92
C GLY A 58 13.77 15.89 -2.88
N MET A 59 14.09 15.36 -4.06
CA MET A 59 13.12 14.87 -5.03
C MET A 59 12.36 13.66 -4.48
N LEU A 60 13.08 12.71 -3.86
CA LEU A 60 12.48 11.57 -3.18
C LEU A 60 11.48 12.01 -2.10
N CYS A 61 11.86 12.99 -1.27
CA CYS A 61 11.03 13.52 -0.19
C CYS A 61 9.73 14.15 -0.74
N ARG A 62 9.84 15.02 -1.77
CA ARG A 62 8.67 15.65 -2.40
C ARG A 62 7.77 14.61 -3.09
N LEU A 63 8.37 13.66 -3.79
CA LEU A 63 7.62 12.61 -4.47
C LEU A 63 6.91 11.67 -3.50
N ASN A 64 7.49 11.39 -2.33
CA ASN A 64 6.86 10.60 -1.27
C ASN A 64 5.50 11.21 -0.84
N PHE A 65 5.47 12.53 -0.60
CA PHE A 65 4.23 13.25 -0.25
C PHE A 65 3.25 13.34 -1.43
N ALA A 66 3.74 13.66 -2.63
CA ALA A 66 2.90 13.76 -3.81
C ALA A 66 2.22 12.42 -4.16
N LEU A 67 2.93 11.30 -4.01
CA LEU A 67 2.36 9.97 -4.15
C LEU A 67 1.35 9.66 -3.04
N GLY A 68 1.59 10.10 -1.80
CA GLY A 68 0.64 9.99 -0.70
C GLY A 68 -0.71 10.63 -1.05
N GLU A 69 -0.71 11.84 -1.61
CA GLU A 69 -1.93 12.52 -2.06
C GLU A 69 -2.66 11.70 -3.15
N LYS A 70 -1.91 11.22 -4.15
CA LYS A 70 -2.49 10.43 -5.24
C LYS A 70 -3.04 9.08 -4.76
N PHE A 71 -2.40 8.47 -3.76
CA PHE A 71 -2.89 7.23 -3.15
C PHE A 71 -4.14 7.48 -2.30
N ALA A 72 -4.23 8.62 -1.60
CA ALA A 72 -5.44 9.01 -0.88
C ALA A 72 -6.62 9.25 -1.84
N GLU A 73 -6.40 9.98 -2.95
CA GLU A 73 -7.40 10.18 -3.99
C GLU A 73 -7.90 8.84 -4.55
N ALA A 74 -6.97 7.95 -4.89
CA ALA A 74 -7.31 6.62 -5.37
C ALA A 74 -8.06 5.80 -4.32
N ALA A 75 -7.72 5.99 -3.04
CA ALA A 75 -8.38 5.32 -1.93
C ALA A 75 -9.86 5.63 -1.85
N MET A 76 -10.17 6.93 -1.78
CA MET A 76 -11.54 7.43 -1.68
C MET A 76 -12.37 7.02 -2.90
N GLN A 77 -11.79 7.12 -4.11
CA GLN A 77 -12.45 6.69 -5.34
C GLN A 77 -12.75 5.19 -5.36
N MET A 78 -11.83 4.36 -4.86
CA MET A 78 -12.07 2.91 -4.80
C MET A 78 -13.18 2.56 -3.80
N ILE A 79 -13.23 3.24 -2.66
CA ILE A 79 -14.28 3.07 -1.66
C ILE A 79 -15.64 3.47 -2.25
N GLU A 80 -15.69 4.58 -2.99
CA GLU A 80 -16.89 5.02 -3.70
C GLU A 80 -17.33 4.03 -4.80
N ILE A 81 -16.40 3.55 -5.64
CA ILE A 81 -16.69 2.56 -6.69
C ILE A 81 -17.20 1.24 -6.10
N ALA A 82 -16.72 0.87 -4.90
CA ALA A 82 -17.21 -0.29 -4.16
C ALA A 82 -18.61 -0.09 -3.57
N GLY A 83 -19.22 1.10 -3.68
CA GLY A 83 -20.50 1.43 -3.07
C GLY A 83 -20.45 1.50 -1.54
N LEU A 84 -19.25 1.69 -0.97
CA LEU A 84 -19.03 1.78 0.45
C LEU A 84 -18.92 3.25 0.87
N SER A 85 -19.31 3.53 2.11
CA SER A 85 -18.95 4.77 2.79
C SER A 85 -17.61 4.60 3.52
N MET A 86 -16.89 5.70 3.77
CA MET A 86 -15.66 5.69 4.57
C MET A 86 -15.85 5.04 5.95
N ARG A 87 -17.05 5.13 6.54
CA ARG A 87 -17.37 4.53 7.85
C ARG A 87 -17.43 3.00 7.82
N GLN A 88 -17.58 2.41 6.64
CA GLN A 88 -17.59 0.95 6.46
C GLN A 88 -16.18 0.39 6.24
N VAL A 89 -15.16 1.25 6.21
CA VAL A 89 -13.76 0.84 6.01
C VAL A 89 -13.03 0.87 7.34
N HIS A 90 -12.45 -0.27 7.73
CA HIS A 90 -11.71 -0.35 9.00
C HIS A 90 -10.27 0.16 8.88
N LEU A 91 -9.63 -0.10 7.73
CA LEU A 91 -8.26 0.31 7.46
C LEU A 91 -7.99 0.37 5.96
N ILE A 92 -6.90 1.06 5.63
CA ILE A 92 -6.31 1.10 4.29
C ILE A 92 -4.96 0.38 4.33
N GLY A 93 -4.82 -0.67 3.53
CA GLY A 93 -3.51 -1.26 3.27
C GLY A 93 -2.82 -0.58 2.09
N SER A 94 -1.71 0.12 2.32
CA SER A 94 -0.93 0.80 1.27
C SER A 94 0.46 0.19 1.14
N HIS A 95 0.71 -0.52 0.03
CA HIS A 95 2.03 -1.09 -0.25
C HIS A 95 3.06 0.01 -0.58
N GLY A 96 2.59 1.09 -1.19
CA GLY A 96 3.44 2.14 -1.74
C GLY A 96 4.04 1.79 -3.11
N GLN A 97 4.77 2.75 -3.69
CA GLN A 97 5.53 2.59 -4.92
C GLN A 97 6.98 2.21 -4.59
N THR A 98 7.42 1.06 -5.07
CA THR A 98 8.83 0.67 -4.90
C THR A 98 9.72 1.54 -5.79
N VAL A 99 10.74 2.15 -5.19
CA VAL A 99 11.80 2.90 -5.90
C VAL A 99 13.12 2.15 -5.90
N ARG A 100 13.38 1.36 -4.85
CA ARG A 100 14.57 0.51 -4.78
C ARG A 100 14.28 -0.76 -3.99
N HIS A 101 14.81 -1.88 -4.45
CA HIS A 101 14.70 -3.17 -3.78
C HIS A 101 16.04 -3.89 -3.87
N LEU A 102 16.68 -4.11 -2.72
CA LEU A 102 18.02 -4.67 -2.56
C LEU A 102 18.03 -5.65 -1.37
N PRO A 103 17.28 -6.76 -1.46
CA PRO A 103 17.10 -7.69 -0.33
C PRO A 103 18.42 -8.27 0.17
N SER A 104 19.37 -8.61 -0.71
CA SER A 104 20.71 -9.07 -0.32
C SER A 104 21.53 -8.03 0.44
N GLY A 105 21.21 -6.73 0.26
CA GLY A 105 21.80 -5.63 1.02
C GLY A 105 20.96 -5.20 2.22
N GLY A 106 19.92 -5.95 2.57
CA GLY A 106 19.01 -5.64 3.68
C GLY A 106 18.11 -4.42 3.45
N GLY A 107 17.97 -3.95 2.20
CA GLY A 107 17.31 -2.69 1.88
C GLY A 107 16.09 -2.83 0.98
N THR A 108 15.01 -2.14 1.31
CA THR A 108 13.89 -1.90 0.39
C THR A 108 13.28 -0.55 0.68
N LEU A 109 12.85 0.15 -0.36
CA LEU A 109 12.19 1.44 -0.22
C LEU A 109 10.93 1.50 -1.09
N GLN A 110 9.81 1.63 -0.39
CA GLN A 110 8.51 1.98 -0.93
C GLN A 110 8.16 3.39 -0.47
N ILE A 111 7.76 4.25 -1.41
CA ILE A 111 7.33 5.63 -1.14
C ILE A 111 5.83 5.82 -1.43
N GLY A 112 5.25 6.88 -0.88
CA GLY A 112 3.82 7.15 -0.83
C GLY A 112 3.40 7.33 0.62
N GLU A 113 3.52 8.56 1.11
CA GLU A 113 3.50 8.90 2.53
C GLU A 113 2.21 8.40 3.23
N PRO A 114 2.29 7.39 4.13
CA PRO A 114 1.12 6.86 4.81
C PRO A 114 0.43 7.89 5.71
N GLY A 115 1.17 8.84 6.29
CA GLY A 115 0.58 9.92 7.09
C GLY A 115 -0.33 10.83 6.27
N VAL A 116 0.02 11.11 5.02
CA VAL A 116 -0.83 11.87 4.09
C VAL A 116 -2.10 11.08 3.77
N ILE A 117 -1.96 9.78 3.48
CA ILE A 117 -3.12 8.93 3.20
C ILE A 117 -4.07 8.91 4.40
N ALA A 118 -3.54 8.70 5.61
CA ALA A 118 -4.33 8.66 6.84
C ALA A 118 -5.03 10.00 7.09
N TYR A 119 -4.32 11.12 6.94
CA TYR A 119 -4.87 12.46 7.14
C TYR A 119 -5.99 12.77 6.15
N ARG A 120 -5.80 12.47 4.86
CA ARG A 120 -6.78 12.78 3.80
C ARG A 120 -8.03 11.90 3.87
N THR A 121 -7.86 10.64 4.25
CA THR A 121 -8.96 9.66 4.30
C THR A 121 -9.66 9.61 5.66
N GLY A 122 -9.00 10.09 6.72
CA GLY A 122 -9.46 9.93 8.09
C GLY A 122 -9.38 8.49 8.60
N MET A 123 -8.71 7.58 7.88
CA MET A 123 -8.67 6.15 8.17
C MET A 123 -7.30 5.69 8.69
N PRO A 124 -7.23 4.63 9.50
CA PRO A 124 -5.99 3.94 9.80
C PRO A 124 -5.32 3.42 8.52
N VAL A 125 -4.01 3.63 8.38
CA VAL A 125 -3.22 3.16 7.24
C VAL A 125 -2.15 2.18 7.71
N VAL A 126 -2.17 0.96 7.16
CA VAL A 126 -1.10 -0.02 7.33
C VAL A 126 -0.23 0.00 6.09
N SER A 127 1.08 0.15 6.27
CA SER A 127 2.04 0.27 5.18
C SER A 127 3.32 -0.51 5.45
N HIS A 128 4.31 -0.37 4.57
CA HIS A 128 5.66 -0.93 4.74
C HIS A 128 5.71 -2.47 4.88
N PHE A 129 4.91 -3.17 4.08
CA PHE A 129 4.73 -4.63 4.18
C PHE A 129 6.00 -5.47 3.99
N ARG A 130 7.05 -4.95 3.32
CA ARG A 130 8.25 -5.72 2.98
C ARG A 130 9.31 -5.73 4.07
N GLY A 131 9.36 -4.67 4.90
CA GLY A 131 10.45 -4.47 5.84
C GLY A 131 10.62 -5.61 6.84
N LYS A 132 9.50 -6.15 7.35
CA LYS A 132 9.51 -7.25 8.31
C LYS A 132 10.12 -8.53 7.74
N GLU A 133 9.81 -8.87 6.48
CA GLU A 133 10.34 -10.10 5.87
C GLU A 133 11.84 -9.96 5.59
N ILE A 134 12.29 -8.80 5.11
CA ILE A 134 13.73 -8.53 4.91
C ILE A 134 14.49 -8.56 6.23
N ALA A 135 13.92 -7.99 7.30
CA ALA A 135 14.51 -8.05 8.64
C ALA A 135 14.63 -9.49 9.18
N ALA A 136 13.73 -10.38 8.76
CA ALA A 136 13.77 -11.81 9.07
C ALA A 136 14.72 -12.61 8.16
N GLY A 137 15.50 -11.95 7.29
CA GLY A 137 16.41 -12.59 6.34
C GLY A 137 15.75 -13.10 5.05
N GLY A 138 14.47 -12.77 4.83
CA GLY A 138 13.72 -13.09 3.62
C GLY A 138 13.99 -12.10 2.48
N GLN A 139 13.25 -12.26 1.38
CA GLN A 139 13.42 -11.43 0.19
C GLN A 139 12.53 -10.17 0.22
N GLY A 140 11.50 -10.12 1.07
CA GLY A 140 10.50 -9.05 1.02
C GLY A 140 9.57 -9.18 -0.18
N ALA A 141 9.66 -10.26 -0.97
CA ALA A 141 8.98 -10.44 -2.24
C ALA A 141 9.03 -11.91 -2.74
N PRO A 142 8.01 -12.40 -3.47
CA PRO A 142 6.66 -11.85 -3.56
C PRO A 142 5.91 -12.05 -2.23
N LEU A 143 5.12 -11.06 -1.81
CA LEU A 143 4.30 -11.17 -0.59
C LEU A 143 2.95 -11.90 -0.83
N VAL A 144 2.61 -12.17 -2.09
CA VAL A 144 1.34 -12.78 -2.52
C VAL A 144 1.22 -14.31 -2.29
N PRO A 145 2.25 -15.13 -1.96
CA PRO A 145 2.06 -16.55 -1.68
C PRO A 145 1.19 -16.85 -0.44
N MET A 146 0.94 -15.87 0.44
CA MET A 146 0.15 -16.04 1.66
C MET A 146 -1.37 -15.88 1.47
N VAL A 147 -1.82 -15.35 0.33
CA VAL A 147 -3.25 -15.37 -0.02
C VAL A 147 -3.47 -16.65 -0.82
N LYS A 148 -3.93 -17.72 -0.16
CA LYS A 148 -4.40 -18.90 -0.88
C LYS A 148 -5.49 -18.43 -1.85
N LYS A 149 -5.30 -18.67 -3.16
CA LYS A 149 -6.42 -18.59 -4.10
C LYS A 149 -7.51 -19.56 -3.60
N PRO A 150 -8.79 -19.16 -3.67
CA PRO A 150 -9.90 -20.08 -3.39
C PRO A 150 -9.85 -21.30 -4.33
#